data_AF-A0A9E6MG89-F1
#
_entry.id   AF-A0A9E6MG89-F1
#
_cell.length_a   1.000
_cell.length_b   1.000
_cell.length_c   1.000
_cell.angle_alpha   90.00
_cell.angle_beta   90.00
_cell.angle_gamma   90.00
#
_symmetry.space_group_name_H-M   'P 1'
#
loop_
_entity.id
_entity.type
_entity.pdbx_description
1 polymer ?
#
loop_
_entity_poly.entity_id
_entity_poly.type
_entity_poly.pdbx_seq_one_letter_code
_entity_poly.pdbx_strand_id
1 'polypeptide(L)'
;MAEKKYHIVSRGFTIIELLIVIVVIAILAVISLVAYNGIQNRAKSSSGQSLVNFVGKKTEAYNTVNNVYPTYCQLITNSLSPTGAGSGVGVGTCAAGGSSAGLESKIDTPNSMSSTDVTSTTAANGSVVTYKRCTTNGAKVRYWDYAATTPALVDKNLGNVTTCP
;
A
#
# COMPACT_ATOMS: atom_id res chain seq x y z
N MET A 1 38.97 68.13 -8.94
CA MET A 1 38.10 67.00 -9.34
C MET A 1 37.55 66.39 -8.05
N ALA A 2 36.29 66.59 -7.72
CA ALA A 2 35.71 66.10 -6.47
C ALA A 2 35.10 64.70 -6.69
N GLU A 3 35.58 63.71 -5.94
CA GLU A 3 35.09 62.34 -5.95
C GLU A 3 33.73 62.29 -5.24
N LYS A 4 32.66 61.98 -6.00
CA LYS A 4 31.32 61.84 -5.45
C LYS A 4 31.18 60.44 -4.85
N LYS A 5 31.49 60.32 -3.56
CA LYS A 5 31.39 59.08 -2.78
C LYS A 5 29.91 58.66 -2.66
N TYR A 6 29.50 57.62 -3.37
CA TYR A 6 28.17 57.04 -3.22
C TYR A 6 28.12 56.19 -1.94
N HIS A 7 27.50 56.72 -0.89
CA HIS A 7 27.17 55.94 0.30
C HIS A 7 26.01 55.00 -0.03
N ILE A 8 26.28 53.70 -0.05
CA ILE A 8 25.25 52.66 -0.04
C ILE A 8 24.52 52.71 1.30
N VAL A 9 23.30 53.26 1.31
CA VAL A 9 22.45 53.28 2.50
C VAL A 9 21.94 51.86 2.73
N SER A 10 22.52 51.16 3.71
CA SER A 10 21.99 49.88 4.19
C SER A 10 20.61 50.12 4.81
N ARG A 11 19.55 49.80 4.08
CA ARG A 11 18.18 49.81 4.61
C ARG A 11 18.03 48.59 5.52
N GLY A 12 17.87 48.81 6.82
CA GLY A 12 17.61 47.74 7.78
C GLY A 12 16.24 47.10 7.54
N PHE A 13 16.18 45.77 7.67
CA PHE A 13 14.92 45.02 7.66
C PHE A 13 14.09 45.43 8.88
N THR A 14 12.84 45.84 8.68
CA THR A 14 11.97 46.19 9.80
C THR A 14 11.53 44.93 10.52
N ILE A 15 11.37 45.03 11.85
CA ILE A 15 10.83 43.94 12.67
C ILE A 15 9.43 43.53 12.16
N ILE A 16 8.65 44.49 11.64
CA ILE A 16 7.32 44.22 11.12
C ILE A 16 7.33 43.43 9.80
N GLU A 17 8.30 43.67 8.92
CA GLU A 17 8.52 42.88 7.71
C GLU A 17 8.88 41.43 8.06
N LEU A 18 9.70 41.21 9.09
CA LEU A 18 10.03 39.85 9.52
C LEU A 18 8.85 39.18 10.24
N LEU A 19 8.08 39.94 11.02
CA LEU A 19 6.91 39.45 11.75
C LEU A 19 5.80 38.97 10.80
N ILE A 20 5.49 39.74 9.76
CA ILE A 20 4.45 39.32 8.82
C ILE A 20 4.86 38.06 8.05
N VAL A 21 6.16 37.91 7.71
CA VAL A 21 6.67 36.72 7.03
C VAL A 21 6.48 35.47 7.88
N ILE A 22 6.83 35.53 9.18
CA ILE A 22 6.65 34.36 10.06
C ILE A 22 5.17 34.01 10.29
N VAL A 23 4.29 35.01 10.32
CA VAL A 23 2.84 34.80 10.46
C VAL A 23 2.28 34.13 9.20
N VAL A 24 2.69 34.60 8.02
CA VAL A 24 2.24 34.03 6.73
C VAL A 24 2.70 32.58 6.59
N ILE A 25 3.97 32.25 6.87
CA ILE A 25 4.44 30.85 6.82
C ILE A 25 3.71 29.97 7.84
N ALA A 26 3.36 30.49 9.02
CA ALA A 26 2.65 29.72 10.04
C ALA A 26 1.24 29.32 9.56
N ILE A 27 0.51 30.25 8.94
CA ILE A 27 -0.83 29.98 8.40
C ILE A 27 -0.75 28.98 7.24
N LEU A 28 0.19 29.19 6.30
CA LEU A 28 0.38 28.31 5.15
C LEU A 28 0.79 26.89 5.58
N ALA A 29 1.63 26.75 6.59
CA ALA A 29 2.06 25.45 7.11
C ALA A 29 0.89 24.64 7.69
N VAL A 30 -0.01 25.28 8.45
CA VAL A 30 -1.18 24.61 9.04
C VAL A 30 -2.13 24.10 7.96
N ILE A 31 -2.46 24.94 6.96
CA ILE A 31 -3.33 24.54 5.84
C ILE A 31 -2.70 23.37 5.06
N SER A 32 -1.40 23.48 4.79
CA SER A 32 -0.65 22.45 4.06
C SER A 32 -0.64 21.12 4.83
N LEU A 33 -0.53 21.15 6.15
CA LEU A 33 -0.52 19.95 6.99
C LEU A 33 -1.85 19.19 6.96
N VAL A 34 -2.98 19.90 7.05
CA VAL A 34 -4.31 19.27 6.96
C VAL A 34 -4.54 18.67 5.57
N ALA A 35 -4.19 19.40 4.52
CA ALA A 35 -4.29 18.92 3.14
C ALA A 35 -3.39 17.70 2.88
N TYR A 36 -2.16 17.71 3.40
CA TYR A 36 -1.19 16.63 3.21
C TYR A 36 -1.65 15.30 3.83
N ASN A 37 -2.31 15.33 4.99
CA ASN A 37 -2.90 14.13 5.60
C ASN A 37 -4.00 13.52 4.70
N GLY A 38 -4.90 14.34 4.16
CA GLY A 38 -5.94 13.87 3.24
C GLY A 38 -5.38 13.26 1.95
N ILE A 39 -4.35 13.88 1.36
CA ILE A 39 -3.69 13.39 0.14
C ILE A 39 -2.99 12.06 0.38
N GLN A 40 -2.25 11.93 1.50
CA GLN A 40 -1.60 10.67 1.87
C GLN A 40 -2.61 9.52 2.04
N ASN A 41 -3.73 9.77 2.70
CA ASN A 41 -4.78 8.76 2.87
C ASN A 41 -5.34 8.31 1.52
N ARG A 42 -5.66 9.25 0.61
CA ARG A 42 -6.13 8.91 -0.73
C ARG A 42 -5.10 8.14 -1.54
N ALA A 43 -3.82 8.50 -1.44
CA ALA A 43 -2.73 7.77 -2.07
C ALA A 43 -2.61 6.33 -1.54
N LYS A 44 -2.75 6.14 -0.22
CA LYS A 44 -2.75 4.81 0.42
C LYS A 44 -3.91 3.94 -0.07
N SER A 45 -5.13 4.48 -0.15
CA SER A 45 -6.30 3.78 -0.70
C SER A 45 -6.10 3.41 -2.17
N SER A 46 -5.64 4.34 -2.99
CA SER A 46 -5.41 4.11 -4.43
C SER A 46 -4.34 3.04 -4.68
N SER A 47 -3.27 3.07 -3.88
CA SER A 47 -2.20 2.06 -3.92
C SER A 47 -2.74 0.68 -3.49
N GLY A 48 -3.49 0.62 -2.39
CA GLY A 48 -4.13 -0.60 -1.90
C GLY A 48 -5.07 -1.22 -2.94
N GLN A 49 -5.95 -0.40 -3.54
CA GLN A 49 -6.88 -0.85 -4.57
C GLN A 49 -6.17 -1.38 -5.82
N SER A 50 -5.10 -0.71 -6.25
CA SER A 50 -4.29 -1.15 -7.39
C SER A 50 -3.61 -2.49 -7.11
N LEU A 51 -3.07 -2.65 -5.90
CA LEU A 51 -2.44 -3.89 -5.47
C LEU A 51 -3.45 -5.03 -5.39
N VAL A 52 -4.65 -4.82 -4.81
CA VAL A 52 -5.71 -5.84 -4.78
C VAL A 52 -6.12 -6.30 -6.17
N ASN A 53 -6.27 -5.37 -7.11
CA ASN A 53 -6.60 -5.73 -8.50
C ASN A 53 -5.47 -6.50 -9.17
N PHE A 54 -4.20 -6.17 -8.86
CA PHE A 54 -3.05 -6.93 -9.35
C PHE A 54 -3.06 -8.36 -8.79
N VAL A 55 -3.24 -8.54 -7.47
CA VAL A 55 -3.32 -9.86 -6.83
C VAL A 55 -4.49 -10.66 -7.39
N GLY A 56 -5.69 -10.07 -7.46
CA GLY A 56 -6.88 -10.73 -8.00
C GLY A 56 -6.67 -11.29 -9.40
N LYS A 57 -6.14 -10.49 -10.32
CA LYS A 57 -5.83 -10.92 -11.70
C LYS A 57 -4.83 -12.07 -11.75
N LYS A 58 -3.78 -12.02 -10.93
CA LYS A 58 -2.75 -13.06 -10.87
C LYS A 58 -3.31 -14.38 -10.33
N THR A 59 -4.13 -14.29 -9.29
CA THR A 59 -4.83 -15.41 -8.68
C THR A 59 -5.84 -16.04 -9.65
N GLU A 60 -6.61 -15.23 -10.39
CA GLU A 60 -7.56 -15.71 -11.41
C GLU A 60 -6.85 -16.36 -12.59
N ALA A 61 -5.71 -15.81 -13.02
CA ALA A 61 -4.88 -16.42 -14.06
C ALA A 61 -4.39 -17.82 -13.64
N TYR A 62 -3.94 -17.97 -12.38
CA TYR A 62 -3.55 -19.28 -11.85
C TYR A 62 -4.72 -20.27 -11.83
N ASN A 63 -5.90 -19.81 -11.40
CA ASN A 63 -7.11 -20.64 -11.37
C ASN A 63 -7.54 -21.08 -12.78
N THR A 64 -7.32 -20.25 -13.80
CA THR A 64 -7.62 -20.60 -15.20
C THR A 64 -6.76 -21.75 -15.71
N VAL A 65 -5.49 -21.82 -15.28
CA VAL A 65 -4.55 -22.86 -15.71
C VAL A 65 -4.67 -24.13 -14.85
N ASN A 66 -4.84 -23.99 -13.54
CA ASN A 66 -4.76 -25.11 -12.59
C ASN A 66 -6.13 -25.54 -12.03
N ASN A 67 -7.22 -24.88 -12.42
CA ASN A 67 -8.59 -25.08 -11.90
C ASN A 67 -8.74 -24.94 -10.37
N VAL A 68 -7.74 -24.35 -9.71
CA VAL A 68 -7.73 -24.15 -8.26
C VAL A 68 -7.13 -22.78 -7.92
N TYR A 69 -7.68 -22.12 -6.90
CA TYR A 69 -7.08 -20.91 -6.35
C TYR A 69 -5.73 -21.23 -5.65
N PRO A 70 -4.65 -20.48 -5.95
CA PRO A 70 -3.33 -20.77 -5.41
C PRO A 70 -3.28 -20.53 -3.89
N THR A 71 -2.45 -21.28 -3.20
CA THR A 71 -2.04 -20.96 -1.83
C THR A 71 -1.16 -19.71 -1.81
N TYR A 72 -1.04 -19.08 -0.65
CA TYR A 72 -0.15 -17.93 -0.48
C TYR A 72 1.29 -18.22 -0.92
N CYS A 73 1.83 -19.39 -0.55
CA CYS A 73 3.17 -19.78 -0.98
C CYS A 73 3.27 -19.96 -2.50
N GLN A 74 2.24 -20.45 -3.19
CA GLN A 74 2.24 -20.60 -4.65
C GLN A 74 2.27 -19.24 -5.37
N LEU A 75 1.59 -18.22 -4.83
CA LEU A 75 1.59 -16.87 -5.38
C LEU A 75 2.95 -16.17 -5.26
N ILE A 76 3.64 -16.34 -4.12
CA ILE A 76 4.90 -15.62 -3.87
C ILE A 76 6.13 -16.34 -4.40
N THR A 77 6.11 -17.68 -4.46
CA THR A 77 7.25 -18.48 -4.94
C THR A 77 7.13 -18.89 -6.41
N ASN A 78 5.94 -18.77 -7.01
CA ASN A 78 5.64 -19.26 -8.36
C ASN A 78 6.02 -20.73 -8.56
N SER A 79 5.83 -21.55 -7.53
CA SER A 79 6.07 -22.99 -7.59
C SER A 79 4.73 -23.73 -7.54
N LEU A 80 4.62 -24.87 -8.22
CA LEU A 80 3.42 -25.72 -8.15
C LEU A 80 3.31 -26.45 -6.80
N SER A 81 4.44 -26.73 -6.17
CA SER A 81 4.53 -27.51 -4.93
C SER A 81 5.42 -26.82 -3.88
N PRO A 82 5.11 -25.58 -3.46
CA PRO A 82 5.92 -24.90 -2.47
C PRO A 82 5.70 -25.53 -1.11
N THR A 83 6.74 -25.54 -0.30
CA THR A 83 6.70 -26.05 1.08
C THR A 83 6.62 -24.88 2.06
N GLY A 84 5.92 -25.10 3.18
CA GLY A 84 5.69 -24.10 4.22
C GLY A 84 4.26 -23.58 4.28
N ALA A 85 3.91 -22.99 5.42
CA ALA A 85 2.57 -22.44 5.66
C ALA A 85 2.44 -20.99 5.17
N GLY A 86 3.57 -20.29 4.99
CA GLY A 86 3.62 -18.89 4.63
C GLY A 86 2.83 -18.05 5.62
N SER A 87 3.39 -17.76 6.79
CA SER A 87 2.74 -16.92 7.80
C SER A 87 3.38 -15.53 7.85
N GLY A 88 2.55 -14.47 7.82
CA GLY A 88 3.00 -13.07 7.92
C GLY A 88 3.21 -12.38 6.57
N VAL A 89 3.84 -11.19 6.63
CA VAL A 89 4.13 -10.36 5.44
C VAL A 89 5.35 -10.91 4.70
N GLY A 90 5.23 -11.13 3.39
CA GLY A 90 6.34 -11.64 2.56
C GLY A 90 6.62 -13.14 2.71
N VAL A 91 7.83 -13.55 2.31
CA VAL A 91 8.21 -14.96 2.07
C VAL A 91 8.62 -15.71 3.35
N GLY A 92 8.25 -15.22 4.54
CA GLY A 92 8.89 -15.58 5.82
C GLY A 92 8.98 -17.07 6.17
N THR A 93 8.24 -17.96 5.48
CA THR A 93 8.34 -19.42 5.65
C THR A 93 8.07 -20.22 4.37
N CYS A 94 7.91 -19.59 3.20
CA CYS A 94 7.63 -20.33 1.97
C CYS A 94 8.93 -20.66 1.24
N ALA A 95 9.16 -21.94 0.95
CA ALA A 95 10.25 -22.39 0.10
C ALA A 95 9.69 -22.83 -1.26
N ALA A 96 10.37 -22.45 -2.34
CA ALA A 96 10.05 -22.95 -3.67
C ALA A 96 10.41 -24.43 -3.75
N GLY A 97 9.45 -25.28 -4.11
CA GLY A 97 9.65 -26.72 -4.34
C GLY A 97 9.02 -27.16 -5.67
N GLY A 98 9.74 -27.94 -6.47
CA GLY A 98 9.25 -28.45 -7.76
C GLY A 98 9.21 -27.40 -8.88
N SER A 99 8.57 -27.77 -10.00
CA SER A 99 8.51 -26.96 -11.23
C SER A 99 7.76 -25.64 -11.01
N SER A 100 8.19 -24.61 -11.75
CA SER A 100 7.51 -23.32 -11.76
C SER A 100 6.06 -23.48 -12.18
N ALA A 101 5.14 -22.91 -11.40
CA ALA A 101 3.82 -22.60 -11.94
C ALA A 101 4.02 -21.62 -13.10
N GLY A 102 3.16 -21.61 -14.12
CA GLY A 102 3.26 -20.64 -15.21
C GLY A 102 3.62 -19.24 -14.68
N LEU A 103 4.59 -18.58 -15.32
CA LEU A 103 5.18 -17.30 -14.86
C LEU A 103 4.10 -16.22 -14.61
N GLU A 104 2.93 -16.39 -15.21
CA GLU A 104 1.77 -15.52 -15.09
C GLU A 104 1.21 -15.32 -13.67
N SER A 105 1.51 -16.20 -12.70
CA SER A 105 0.93 -16.10 -11.34
C SER A 105 1.85 -15.48 -10.28
N LYS A 106 3.14 -15.27 -10.57
CA LYS A 106 4.07 -14.74 -9.57
C LYS A 106 3.69 -13.32 -9.17
N ILE A 107 3.79 -13.03 -7.88
CA ILE A 107 3.72 -11.68 -7.35
C ILE A 107 5.13 -11.22 -7.00
N ASP A 108 5.67 -10.29 -7.77
CA ASP A 108 7.04 -9.77 -7.62
C ASP A 108 7.23 -8.82 -6.41
N THR A 109 6.14 -8.43 -5.75
CA THR A 109 6.14 -7.56 -4.55
C THR A 109 5.54 -8.25 -3.30
N PRO A 110 6.06 -9.42 -2.88
CA PRO A 110 5.48 -10.19 -1.78
C PRO A 110 5.54 -9.46 -0.42
N ASN A 111 6.43 -8.47 -0.25
CA ASN A 111 6.56 -7.65 0.96
C ASN A 111 5.34 -6.75 1.24
N SER A 112 4.39 -6.67 0.31
CA SER A 112 3.13 -5.94 0.49
C SER A 112 1.93 -6.87 0.68
N MET A 113 2.17 -8.17 0.84
CA MET A 113 1.14 -9.19 0.94
C MET A 113 1.25 -9.99 2.24
N SER A 114 0.11 -10.25 2.88
CA SER A 114 0.01 -11.11 4.07
C SER A 114 -0.95 -12.26 3.80
N SER A 115 -0.57 -13.47 4.22
CA SER A 115 -1.45 -14.66 4.24
C SER A 115 -2.38 -14.71 5.44
N THR A 116 -2.03 -13.94 6.48
CA THR A 116 -2.77 -13.88 7.73
C THR A 116 -3.93 -12.92 7.53
N ASP A 117 -5.14 -13.42 7.79
CA ASP A 117 -6.34 -12.60 7.87
C ASP A 117 -6.08 -11.41 8.79
N VAL A 118 -6.45 -10.21 8.33
CA VAL A 118 -6.31 -9.00 9.15
C VAL A 118 -7.29 -9.12 10.32
N THR A 119 -6.81 -9.63 11.46
CA THR A 119 -7.51 -9.60 12.75
C THR A 119 -7.37 -8.25 13.46
N SER A 120 -6.48 -7.39 12.96
CA SER A 120 -6.27 -6.05 13.49
C SER A 120 -7.33 -5.09 12.96
N THR A 121 -8.13 -4.48 13.83
CA THR A 121 -9.05 -3.40 13.48
C THR A 121 -8.35 -2.04 13.32
N THR A 122 -7.04 -1.99 13.56
CA THR A 122 -6.20 -0.82 13.32
C THR A 122 -5.52 -0.90 11.96
N ALA A 123 -5.67 0.18 11.19
CA ALA A 123 -5.09 0.29 9.86
C ALA A 123 -3.56 0.22 9.92
N ALA A 124 -2.97 -0.74 9.19
CA ALA A 124 -1.52 -0.89 9.13
C ALA A 124 -0.88 0.36 8.49
N ASN A 125 0.35 0.70 8.90
CA ASN A 125 1.06 1.82 8.32
C ASN A 125 1.68 1.37 6.98
N GLY A 126 0.94 1.55 5.88
CA GLY A 126 1.35 1.16 4.53
C GLY A 126 0.32 0.33 3.78
N SER A 127 0.48 0.20 2.47
CA SER A 127 -0.42 -0.57 1.59
C SER A 127 -0.13 -2.08 1.70
N VAL A 128 -0.52 -2.70 2.81
CA VAL A 128 -0.52 -4.17 2.93
C VAL A 128 -1.87 -4.70 2.46
N VAL A 129 -1.86 -5.64 1.52
CA VAL A 129 -3.05 -6.41 1.14
C VAL A 129 -2.97 -7.80 1.75
N THR A 130 -4.10 -8.34 2.15
CA THR A 130 -4.17 -9.70 2.67
C THR A 130 -4.80 -10.61 1.65
N TYR A 131 -4.20 -11.78 1.43
CA TYR A 131 -4.72 -12.82 0.57
C TYR A 131 -5.02 -14.07 1.39
N LYS A 132 -6.25 -14.56 1.28
CA LYS A 132 -6.64 -15.82 1.90
C LYS A 132 -7.42 -16.68 0.89
N ARG A 133 -6.95 -17.91 0.68
CA ARG A 133 -7.75 -18.90 -0.06
C ARG A 133 -8.86 -19.46 0.83
N CYS A 134 -10.00 -19.77 0.24
CA CYS A 134 -11.07 -20.48 0.91
C CYS A 134 -10.79 -21.99 0.95
N THR A 135 -11.58 -22.72 1.75
CA THR A 135 -11.64 -24.20 1.67
C THR A 135 -12.38 -24.67 0.42
N THR A 136 -13.30 -23.84 -0.10
CA THR A 136 -13.94 -24.01 -1.42
C THR A 136 -13.11 -23.34 -2.52
N ASN A 137 -13.47 -23.53 -3.80
CA ASN A 137 -12.75 -22.96 -4.94
C ASN A 137 -12.96 -21.43 -5.03
N GLY A 138 -12.32 -20.68 -4.14
CA GLY A 138 -12.35 -19.23 -4.06
C GLY A 138 -11.26 -18.67 -3.16
N ALA A 139 -11.15 -17.35 -3.16
CA ALA A 139 -10.24 -16.60 -2.31
C ALA A 139 -10.80 -15.22 -1.99
N LYS A 140 -10.35 -14.63 -0.88
CA LYS A 140 -10.60 -13.23 -0.54
C LYS A 140 -9.27 -12.46 -0.56
N VAL A 141 -9.30 -11.28 -1.16
CA VAL A 141 -8.24 -10.29 -1.04
C VAL A 141 -8.79 -9.07 -0.31
N ARG A 142 -8.10 -8.63 0.74
CA ARG A 142 -8.54 -7.52 1.61
C ARG A 142 -7.54 -6.37 1.57
N TYR A 143 -8.02 -5.14 1.57
CA TYR A 143 -7.21 -3.94 1.71
C TYR A 143 -7.83 -2.92 2.65
N TRP A 144 -7.01 -1.99 3.13
CA TRP A 144 -7.46 -0.83 3.90
C TRP A 144 -7.84 0.31 2.97
N ASP A 145 -9.09 0.77 3.09
CA ASP A 145 -9.55 2.01 2.49
C ASP A 145 -9.55 3.13 3.53
N TYR A 146 -8.69 4.13 3.30
CA TYR A 146 -8.53 5.35 4.07
C TYR A 146 -9.32 6.54 3.51
N ALA A 147 -10.15 6.35 2.48
CA ALA A 147 -10.97 7.40 1.89
C ALA A 147 -12.19 7.77 2.76
N ALA A 148 -12.61 6.87 3.65
CA ALA A 148 -13.64 7.12 4.64
C ALA A 148 -13.07 7.84 5.89
N THR A 149 -13.93 8.57 6.61
CA THR A 149 -13.61 9.22 7.90
C THR A 149 -13.08 8.24 8.95
N THR A 150 -13.44 6.96 8.82
CA THR A 150 -12.84 5.85 9.56
C THR A 150 -12.24 4.86 8.57
N PRO A 151 -10.94 4.52 8.64
CA PRO A 151 -10.35 3.53 7.75
C PRO A 151 -11.07 2.19 7.92
N ALA A 152 -11.46 1.59 6.80
CA ALA A 152 -12.24 0.37 6.78
C ALA A 152 -11.54 -0.71 5.96
N LEU A 153 -11.79 -1.97 6.33
CA LEU A 153 -11.37 -3.13 5.56
C LEU A 153 -12.35 -3.36 4.41
N VAL A 154 -11.84 -3.43 3.19
CA VAL A 154 -12.63 -3.71 1.99
C VAL A 154 -12.20 -5.04 1.40
N ASP A 155 -13.19 -5.89 1.10
CA ASP A 155 -13.00 -7.23 0.57
C ASP A 155 -13.27 -7.29 -0.93
N LYS A 156 -12.34 -7.95 -1.64
CA LYS A 156 -12.51 -8.39 -3.01
C LYS A 156 -12.62 -9.91 -3.02
N ASN A 157 -13.82 -10.38 -3.33
CA ASN A 157 -14.13 -11.80 -3.41
C ASN A 157 -13.74 -12.35 -4.80
N LEU A 158 -13.08 -13.50 -4.82
CA LEU A 158 -12.69 -14.21 -6.03
C LEU A 158 -13.30 -15.62 -5.96
N GLY A 159 -14.16 -15.96 -6.92
CA GLY A 159 -14.82 -17.27 -6.95
C GLY A 159 -15.76 -17.51 -5.77
N ASN A 160 -15.86 -18.76 -5.31
CA ASN A 160 -16.76 -19.12 -4.21
C ASN A 160 -16.13 -18.79 -2.85
N VAL A 161 -16.65 -17.74 -2.20
CA VAL A 161 -16.14 -17.25 -0.91
C VAL A 161 -16.99 -17.66 0.30
N THR A 162 -17.97 -18.55 0.13
CA THR A 162 -18.94 -18.92 1.17
C THR A 162 -18.30 -19.49 2.44
N THR A 163 -17.11 -20.10 2.31
CA THR A 163 -16.37 -20.71 3.42
C THR A 163 -15.04 -20.01 3.74
N CYS A 164 -14.85 -18.80 3.23
CA CYS A 164 -13.67 -18.02 3.56
C CYS A 164 -13.84 -17.32 4.93
N PRO A 165 -12.80 -17.33 5.78
CA PRO A 165 -12.79 -16.56 7.02
C PRO A 165 -12.87 -15.04 6.79
#